data_AF-A0A7J8UYS7-F1
#
_entry.id   AF-A0A7J8UYS7-F1
#
_cell.length_a   1.000
_cell.length_b   1.000
_cell.length_c   1.000
_cell.angle_alpha   90.00
_cell.angle_beta   90.00
_cell.angle_gamma   90.00
#
_symmetry.space_group_name_H-M   'P 1'
#
loop_
_entity.id
_entity.type
_entity.pdbx_description
1 polymer ?
#
loop_
_entity_poly.entity_id
_entity_poly.type
_entity_poly.pdbx_seq_one_letter_code
_entity_poly.pdbx_strand_id
1 'polypeptide(L)' 'MIVVASDALWKNRAVCGKKFTVKCTEPRNGVPHPCTGKSVTMKVIDQCPGCPSTMDLWPSKLLPSQLRVSLTSTT' A
#
# COMPACT_ATOMS: atom_id res chain seq x y z
N MET A 1 -7.21 6.97 5.79
CA MET A 1 -7.11 5.63 5.20
C MET A 1 -6.03 4.86 5.93
N ILE A 2 -6.24 3.56 6.07
CA ILE A 2 -5.39 2.64 6.84
C ILE A 2 -4.80 1.60 5.91
N VAL A 3 -3.62 1.10 6.25
CA VAL A 3 -2.98 -0.01 5.53
C VAL A 3 -2.51 -1.07 6.48
N VAL A 4 -2.45 -2.29 5.96
CA VAL A 4 -1.75 -3.39 6.59
C VAL A 4 -0.46 -3.66 5.83
N ALA A 5 0.62 -3.88 6.56
CA ALA A 5 1.95 -4.10 6.00
C ALA A 5 2.24 -5.60 5.88
N SER A 6 2.85 -6.03 4.78
CA SER A 6 3.38 -7.40 4.70
C SER A 6 4.58 -7.61 5.62
N ASP A 7 4.96 -8.87 5.82
CA ASP A 7 6.13 -9.24 6.62
C ASP A 7 7.41 -8.50 6.21
N ALA A 8 7.60 -8.28 4.90
CA ALA A 8 8.76 -7.58 4.35
C ALA A 8 8.85 -6.11 4.82
N LEU A 9 7.71 -5.46 5.04
CA LEU A 9 7.63 -4.08 5.51
C LEU A 9 7.47 -3.97 7.02
N TRP A 10 6.77 -4.91 7.65
CA TRP A 10 6.40 -4.84 9.06
C TRP A 10 7.62 -4.75 9.98
N LYS A 11 8.67 -5.53 9.69
CA LYS A 11 9.97 -5.53 10.41
C LYS A 11 9.81 -5.37 11.93
N ASN A 12 9.15 -6.33 12.59
CA ASN A 12 8.89 -6.29 14.04
C ASN A 12 8.22 -4.99 14.51
N ARG A 13 7.10 -4.59 13.89
CA ARG A 13 6.35 -3.36 14.20
C ARG A 13 7.07 -2.04 13.88
N ALA A 14 8.23 -2.04 13.20
CA ALA A 14 8.99 -0.81 12.91
C ALA A 14 8.21 0.24 12.10
N VAL A 15 7.24 -0.21 11.29
CA VAL A 15 6.38 0.67 10.48
C VAL A 15 5.02 0.93 11.11
N CYS A 16 4.67 0.26 12.21
CA CYS A 16 3.38 0.45 12.88
C CYS A 16 3.24 1.91 13.33
N GLY A 17 2.13 2.53 12.98
CA GLY A 17 1.85 3.93 13.31
C GLY A 17 2.48 4.96 12.36
N LYS A 18 3.42 4.57 11.49
CA LYS A 18 4.00 5.46 10.49
C LYS A 18 3.01 5.76 9.38
N LYS A 19 3.18 6.95 8.77
CA LYS A 19 2.41 7.38 7.61
C LYS A 19 3.25 7.21 6.35
N PHE A 20 2.60 6.73 5.30
CA PHE A 20 3.18 6.58 3.98
C PHE A 20 2.33 7.31 2.97
N THR A 21 3.00 8.02 2.07
CA THR A 21 2.39 8.51 0.85
C THR A 21 2.54 7.43 -0.21
N VAL A 22 1.40 6.89 -0.62
CA VAL A 22 1.29 5.83 -1.62
C VAL A 22 0.92 6.46 -2.94
N LYS A 23 1.71 6.21 -3.98
CA LYS A 23 1.42 6.63 -5.35
C LYS A 23 1.34 5.42 -6.26
N CYS A 24 0.25 5.31 -7.00
CA CYS A 24 0.13 4.33 -8.08
C CYS A 24 1.07 4.73 -9.22
N THR A 25 2.02 3.85 -9.56
CA THR A 25 2.95 4.10 -10.67
C THR A 25 2.58 3.33 -11.91
N GLU A 26 2.13 2.09 -11.77
CA GLU A 26 1.79 1.24 -12.93
C GLU A 26 0.62 0.29 -12.65
N PRO A 27 -0.23 0.01 -13.66
CA PRO A 27 -1.17 -1.11 -13.62
C PRO A 27 -0.42 -2.45 -13.54
N ARG A 28 -0.90 -3.37 -12.72
CA ARG A 28 -0.42 -4.76 -12.68
C ARG A 28 -1.26 -5.70 -13.55
N ASN A 29 -2.49 -5.32 -13.88
CA ASN A 29 -3.43 -6.13 -14.65
C ASN A 29 -4.11 -5.31 -15.75
N GLY A 30 -4.78 -5.97 -16.70
CA GLY A 30 -5.37 -5.39 -17.92
C GLY A 30 -6.51 -4.38 -17.73
N VAL A 31 -6.67 -3.81 -16.53
CA VAL A 31 -7.56 -2.67 -16.30
C VAL A 31 -6.99 -1.46 -17.03
N PRO A 32 -7.76 -0.79 -17.91
CA PRO A 32 -7.30 0.44 -18.55
C PRO A 32 -7.19 1.57 -17.52
N HIS A 33 -5.99 2.13 -17.38
CA HIS A 33 -5.68 3.36 -16.62
C HIS A 33 -6.09 3.39 -15.12
N PRO A 34 -5.73 2.41 -14.27
CA PRO A 34 -6.06 2.43 -12.85
C PRO A 34 -5.20 3.42 -12.03
N CYS A 35 -4.03 3.82 -12.54
CA CYS A 35 -3.20 4.85 -11.92
C CYS A 35 -3.58 6.25 -12.41
N THR A 36 -4.15 7.07 -11.53
CA THR A 36 -4.52 8.47 -11.83
C THR A 36 -3.41 9.47 -11.54
N GLY A 37 -2.21 9.02 -11.14
CA GLY A 37 -1.12 9.87 -10.69
C GLY A 37 -1.34 10.51 -9.30
N LYS A 38 -2.52 10.34 -8.71
CA LYS A 38 -2.84 10.82 -7.36
C LYS A 38 -2.06 10.05 -6.30
N SER A 39 -1.69 10.76 -5.25
CA SER A 39 -1.03 10.18 -4.08
C SER A 39 -1.98 10.20 -2.90
N VAL A 40 -1.93 9.17 -2.07
CA VAL A 40 -2.79 9.04 -0.89
C VAL A 40 -1.92 8.78 0.33
N THR A 41 -2.16 9.55 1.40
CA THR A 41 -1.46 9.34 2.67
C THR A 41 -2.25 8.37 3.53
N MET A 42 -1.58 7.31 3.98
CA MET A 42 -2.19 6.27 4.81
C MET A 42 -1.31 5.91 6.00
N LYS A 43 -1.92 5.41 7.07
CA LYS A 43 -1.22 4.97 8.28
C LYS A 43 -1.19 3.45 8.34
N VAL A 44 -0.03 2.87 8.63
CA VAL A 44 0.07 1.43 8.89
C VAL A 44 -0.49 1.15 10.29
N ILE A 45 -1.48 0.26 10.38
CA ILE A 45 -2.10 -0.10 11.67
C ILE A 45 -1.97 -1.57 12.03
N ASP A 46 -1.67 -2.44 11.04
CA ASP A 46 -1.61 -3.87 11.28
C ASP A 46 -0.62 -4.58 10.34
N GLN A 47 -0.33 -5.83 10.65
CA GLN A 47 0.48 -6.75 9.85
C GLN A 47 -0.44 -7.70 9.08
N CYS A 48 -0.15 -7.94 7.81
CA CYS A 48 -0.71 -9.07 7.07
C CYS A 48 0.36 -10.15 6.85
N PRO A 49 0.40 -11.20 7.68
CA PRO A 49 1.32 -12.31 7.48
C PRO A 49 0.94 -13.10 6.22
N GLY A 50 1.91 -13.30 5.32
CA GLY A 50 1.70 -14.05 4.07
C GLY A 50 0.95 -13.30 2.95
N CYS A 51 0.69 -12.00 3.10
CA CYS A 51 0.15 -11.19 2.01
C CYS A 51 1.16 -11.10 0.83
N PRO A 52 0.72 -11.33 -0.42
CA PRO A 52 1.60 -11.23 -1.60
C PRO A 52 1.97 -9.77 -1.92
N SER A 53 1.15 -8.81 -1.48
CA SER A 53 1.35 -7.38 -1.71
C SER A 53 2.14 -6.75 -0.55
N THR A 54 3.01 -5.80 -0.87
CA THR A 54 3.83 -5.04 0.09
C THR A 54 2.97 -4.29 1.12
N MET A 55 1.87 -3.66 0.66
CA MET A 55 0.85 -3.07 1.52
C MET A 55 -0.53 -3.37 0.95
N ASP A 56 -1.50 -3.66 1.83
CA ASP A 56 -2.91 -3.79 1.46
C ASP A 56 -3.68 -2.56 2.00
N LEU A 57 -4.47 -1.95 1.12
CA LEU A 57 -5.04 -0.61 1.26
C LEU A 57 -6.52 -0.76 1.61
N TRP A 58 -7.00 -0.19 2.72
CA TRP A 58 -8.44 -0.23 3.05
C TRP A 58 -9.05 1.18 3.10
N PRO A 59 -10.22 1.43 2.47
CA PRO A 59 -11.09 0.53 1.69
C PRO A 59 -10.76 0.60 0.19
N SER A 60 -9.86 -0.26 -0.32
CA SER A 60 -9.52 -0.21 -1.73
C SER A 60 -10.65 -0.80 -2.58
N LYS A 61 -11.35 0.06 -3.31
CA LYS A 61 -12.21 -0.31 -4.45
C LYS A 61 -11.40 -0.92 -5.61
N LEU A 62 -10.08 -0.98 -5.47
CA LEU A 62 -9.12 -1.57 -6.39
C LEU A 62 -8.52 -2.76 -5.66
N LEU A 63 -8.69 -3.96 -6.20
CA LEU A 63 -8.15 -5.19 -5.63
C LEU A 63 -6.66 -4.98 -5.27
N PRO A 64 -6.23 -5.27 -4.03
CA PRO A 64 -4.92 -4.88 -3.47
C PRO A 64 -3.70 -5.52 -4.15
N SER A 65 -3.94 -6.43 -5.09
CA SER A 65 -2.91 -7.12 -5.89
C SER A 65 -2.69 -6.50 -7.28
N GLN A 66 -3.39 -5.40 -7.62
CA GLN A 66 -3.50 -4.95 -9.02
C GLN A 66 -2.62 -3.77 -9.40
N LEU A 67 -1.81 -3.20 -8.50
CA LEU A 67 -1.08 -1.97 -8.76
C LEU A 67 0.36 -2.04 -8.25
N ARG A 68 1.30 -1.54 -9.05
CA ARG A 68 2.64 -1.21 -8.57
C ARG A 68 2.55 0.16 -7.89
N VAL A 69 2.91 0.21 -6.62
CA VAL A 69 2.90 1.45 -5.84
C VAL A 69 4.31 1.86 -5.44
N SER A 70 4.59 3.15 -5.49
CA SER A 70 5.76 3.74 -4.85
C SER A 70 5.38 4.25 -3.47
N LEU A 71 6.26 3.98 -2.50
CA LEU A 71 6.07 4.29 -1.09
C LEU A 71 7.08 5.35 -0.67
N THR A 72 6.57 6.50 -0.23
CA THR A 72 7.39 7.53 0.38
C THR A 72 6.98 7.66 1.85
N SER A 73 7.88 7.31 2.77
CA SER A 73 7.64 7.53 4.21
C SER A 73 7.55 9.03 4.45
N THR A 74 6.46 9.48 5.06
CA THR A 74 6.35 10.86 5.57
C THR A 74 6.81 10.85 7.02
N THR A 75 7.68 11.82 7.38
CA THR A 75 8.19 11.98 8.75
C THR A 75 7.07 12.43 9.68
#